data_AF-A0A9D9DTE8-F1
#
_entry.id   AF-A0A9D9DTE8-F1
#
_cell.length_a   1.000
_cell.length_b   1.000
_cell.length_c   1.000
_cell.angle_alpha   90.00
_cell.angle_beta   90.00
_cell.angle_gamma   90.00
#
_symmetry.space_group_name_H-M   'P 1'
#
loop_
_entity.id
_entity.type
_entity.pdbx_description
1 polymer ?
#
loop_
_entity_poly.entity_id
_entity_poly.type
_entity_poly.pdbx_seq_one_letter_code
_entity_poly.pdbx_strand_id
1 'polypeptide(L)'
;MKNEIYLNFDAVRYYSDEAPCYYFNLLVQEGCSWMVEWGDGAWNRYVGTGEWQSASHCFQDYGMQSIHIFVEDEGDILGFVSGGRYCGLLKKVNISHCPALSYFENWHAESLDVSANPQLKELCCEHGTFDKLDLSDNPELEKLTIYFCKNLIALNLSKNLALKELELIYSGVRRLGLHNRSVLHDVVLEDVELDERSMKYLHQVLEQNGGSIRKSWWHSMDDE
;
A
#
# COMPACT_ATOMS: atom_id res chain seq x y z
N MET A 1 -17.76 -0.42 -12.78
CA MET A 1 -18.37 0.68 -12.01
C MET A 1 -17.22 1.46 -11.37
N LYS A 2 -17.39 2.71 -10.93
CA LYS A 2 -16.32 3.47 -10.25
C LYS A 2 -16.51 3.32 -8.73
N ASN A 3 -15.40 3.40 -7.99
CA ASN A 3 -15.33 3.43 -6.54
C ASN A 3 -15.75 2.12 -5.86
N GLU A 4 -15.16 1.02 -6.34
CA GLU A 4 -15.33 -0.32 -5.78
C GLU A 4 -13.98 -0.94 -5.43
N ILE A 5 -13.94 -1.64 -4.30
CA ILE A 5 -12.79 -2.43 -3.86
C ILE A 5 -13.26 -3.85 -3.57
N TYR A 6 -12.53 -4.83 -4.10
CA TYR A 6 -12.76 -6.24 -3.80
C TYR A 6 -11.57 -6.82 -3.06
N LEU A 7 -11.83 -7.45 -1.92
CA LEU A 7 -10.83 -8.10 -1.09
C LEU A 7 -11.16 -9.58 -0.98
N ASN A 8 -10.14 -10.43 -1.09
CA ASN A 8 -10.21 -11.81 -0.67
C ASN A 8 -9.14 -12.05 0.37
N PHE A 9 -9.52 -12.56 1.52
CA PHE A 9 -8.57 -12.89 2.57
C PHE A 9 -8.87 -14.26 3.15
N ASP A 10 -7.83 -14.90 3.66
CA ASP A 10 -7.95 -16.17 4.37
C ASP A 10 -8.10 -15.88 5.86
N ALA A 11 -9.31 -16.10 6.37
CA ALA A 11 -9.67 -16.00 7.78
C ALA A 11 -9.06 -17.18 8.55
N VAL A 12 -7.80 -17.02 8.98
CA VAL A 12 -7.05 -18.05 9.71
C VAL A 12 -6.89 -17.69 11.19
N ARG A 13 -6.71 -18.71 12.04
CA ARG A 13 -6.38 -18.53 13.47
C ARG A 13 -4.93 -18.10 13.60
N TYR A 14 -4.70 -16.84 13.93
CA TYR A 14 -3.35 -16.35 14.20
C TYR A 14 -2.92 -16.59 15.66
N TYR A 15 -3.75 -16.25 16.67
CA TYR A 15 -3.28 -16.29 18.07
C TYR A 15 -4.30 -16.59 19.19
N SER A 16 -5.58 -16.86 18.92
CA SER A 16 -6.57 -17.14 19.98
C SER A 16 -7.79 -17.91 19.46
N ASP A 17 -8.63 -18.41 20.37
CA ASP A 17 -9.98 -18.93 20.09
C ASP A 17 -10.99 -17.83 19.68
N GLU A 18 -10.51 -16.63 19.32
CA GLU A 18 -11.36 -15.54 18.88
C GLU A 18 -11.79 -15.72 17.42
N ALA A 19 -12.93 -15.12 17.09
CA ALA A 19 -13.46 -15.08 15.74
C ALA A 19 -12.45 -14.38 14.81
N PRO A 20 -12.25 -14.84 13.58
CA PRO A 20 -11.41 -14.14 12.62
C PRO A 20 -12.06 -12.80 12.28
N CYS A 21 -11.41 -11.70 12.63
CA CYS A 21 -11.90 -10.35 12.35
C CYS A 21 -11.06 -9.69 11.25
N TYR A 22 -11.71 -8.94 10.38
CA TYR A 22 -11.06 -8.11 9.38
C TYR A 22 -11.26 -6.64 9.75
N TYR A 23 -10.23 -5.83 9.57
CA TYR A 23 -10.25 -4.40 9.82
C TYR A 23 -9.58 -3.68 8.65
N PHE A 24 -10.13 -2.55 8.24
CA PHE A 24 -9.49 -1.65 7.26
C PHE A 24 -9.85 -0.19 7.57
N ASN A 25 -9.08 0.72 6.98
CA ASN A 25 -9.43 2.15 6.98
C ASN A 25 -9.72 2.62 5.56
N LEU A 26 -10.68 3.52 5.43
CA LEU A 26 -11.07 4.13 4.17
C LEU A 26 -11.15 5.64 4.36
N LEU A 27 -10.65 6.38 3.37
CA LEU A 27 -10.86 7.82 3.24
C LEU A 27 -11.80 8.02 2.06
N VAL A 28 -13.04 8.44 2.36
CA VAL A 28 -14.09 8.66 1.37
C VAL A 28 -14.45 10.14 1.37
N GLN A 29 -14.71 10.67 0.18
CA GLN A 29 -15.16 12.05 0.00
C GLN A 29 -16.34 12.39 0.93
N GLU A 30 -16.30 13.61 1.48
CA GLU A 30 -17.34 14.12 2.37
C GLU A 30 -18.72 14.13 1.69
N GLY A 31 -19.74 13.73 2.44
CA GLY A 31 -21.15 13.80 2.02
C GLY A 31 -21.62 12.62 1.15
N CYS A 32 -20.76 11.63 0.90
CA CYS A 32 -21.10 10.46 0.10
C CYS A 32 -21.43 9.26 1.00
N SER A 33 -22.26 8.33 0.52
CA SER A 33 -22.54 7.09 1.26
C SER A 33 -21.67 5.94 0.76
N TRP A 34 -21.10 5.14 1.66
CA TRP A 34 -20.35 3.95 1.28
C TRP A 34 -20.76 2.72 2.09
N MET A 35 -20.59 1.57 1.46
CA MET A 35 -21.11 0.28 1.87
C MET A 35 -19.98 -0.73 1.96
N VAL A 36 -20.16 -1.68 2.87
CA VAL A 36 -19.33 -2.88 2.98
C VAL A 36 -20.25 -4.09 2.99
N GLU A 37 -20.09 -4.96 2.00
CA GLU A 37 -20.64 -6.30 1.99
C GLU A 37 -19.53 -7.26 2.42
N TRP A 38 -19.70 -7.91 3.58
CA TRP A 38 -18.64 -8.75 4.17
C TRP A 38 -18.57 -10.15 3.56
N GLY A 39 -19.55 -10.54 2.75
CA GLY A 39 -19.59 -11.85 2.08
C GLY A 39 -20.24 -12.98 2.88
N ASP A 40 -20.50 -12.78 4.17
CA ASP A 40 -21.22 -13.71 5.05
C ASP A 40 -22.70 -13.32 5.27
N GLY A 41 -23.19 -12.37 4.47
CA GLY A 41 -24.52 -11.78 4.58
C GLY A 41 -24.60 -10.57 5.51
N ALA A 42 -23.53 -10.23 6.24
CA ALA A 42 -23.44 -8.97 6.96
C ALA A 42 -23.14 -7.81 6.01
N TRP A 43 -23.66 -6.65 6.38
CA TRP A 43 -23.50 -5.41 5.63
C TRP A 43 -23.40 -4.23 6.60
N ASN A 44 -22.57 -3.26 6.26
CA ASN A 44 -22.46 -1.99 6.98
C ASN A 44 -22.57 -0.82 6.01
N ARG A 45 -23.23 0.24 6.46
CA ARG A 45 -23.36 1.51 5.74
C ARG A 45 -22.74 2.63 6.55
N TYR A 46 -22.02 3.50 5.87
CA TYR A 46 -21.31 4.63 6.45
C TYR A 46 -21.58 5.90 5.63
N VAL A 47 -21.28 7.05 6.23
CA VAL A 47 -21.28 8.35 5.56
C VAL A 47 -19.83 8.82 5.52
N GLY A 48 -19.34 9.14 4.32
CA GLY A 48 -18.02 9.70 4.08
C GLY A 48 -17.92 11.09 4.71
N THR A 49 -16.90 11.27 5.54
CA THR A 49 -16.68 12.50 6.31
C THR A 49 -15.55 13.36 5.73
N GLY A 50 -14.87 12.91 4.67
CA GLY A 50 -13.61 13.52 4.22
C GLY A 50 -12.43 13.23 5.15
N GLU A 51 -12.61 12.35 6.13
CA GLU A 51 -11.61 11.92 7.11
C GLU A 51 -11.48 10.39 7.08
N TRP A 52 -10.40 9.85 7.64
CA TRP A 52 -10.20 8.41 7.75
C TRP A 52 -11.25 7.77 8.66
N GLN A 53 -11.93 6.75 8.14
CA GLN A 53 -12.93 5.97 8.85
C GLN A 53 -12.53 4.49 8.88
N SER A 54 -12.76 3.85 10.02
CA SER A 54 -12.44 2.43 10.21
C SER A 54 -13.69 1.57 10.10
N ALA A 55 -13.56 0.42 9.46
CA ALA A 55 -14.59 -0.61 9.43
C ALA A 55 -13.98 -1.95 9.84
N SER A 56 -14.75 -2.73 10.58
CA SER A 56 -14.34 -4.08 10.96
C SER A 56 -15.53 -5.01 11.11
N HIS A 57 -15.28 -6.30 10.91
CA HIS A 57 -16.27 -7.36 11.09
C HIS A 57 -15.59 -8.65 11.51
N CYS A 58 -16.29 -9.44 12.33
CA CYS A 58 -15.81 -10.72 12.82
C CYS A 58 -16.67 -11.83 12.22
N PHE A 59 -16.03 -12.74 11.50
CA PHE A 59 -16.68 -13.81 10.77
C PHE A 59 -16.94 -15.00 11.70
N GLN A 60 -18.04 -15.70 11.47
CA GLN A 60 -18.36 -16.90 12.25
C GLN A 60 -17.51 -18.10 11.83
N ASP A 61 -17.18 -18.17 10.53
CA ASP A 61 -16.46 -19.28 9.92
C ASP A 61 -15.05 -18.87 9.47
N TYR A 62 -14.12 -19.80 9.60
CA TYR A 62 -12.76 -19.69 9.08
C TYR A 62 -12.70 -20.03 7.58
N GLY A 63 -11.61 -19.62 6.92
CA GLY A 63 -11.35 -19.89 5.51
C GLY A 63 -11.49 -18.66 4.62
N MET A 64 -11.70 -18.89 3.33
CA MET A 64 -11.71 -17.80 2.36
C MET A 64 -12.96 -16.93 2.52
N GLN A 65 -12.75 -15.63 2.71
CA GLN A 65 -13.80 -14.63 2.81
C GLN A 65 -13.62 -13.57 1.71
N SER A 66 -14.73 -13.01 1.24
CA SER A 66 -14.75 -12.00 0.18
C SER A 66 -15.48 -10.75 0.66
N ILE A 67 -14.79 -9.61 0.68
CA ILE A 67 -15.35 -8.31 1.06
C ILE A 67 -15.48 -7.46 -0.20
N HIS A 68 -16.65 -6.85 -0.38
CA HIS A 68 -16.90 -5.86 -1.41
C HIS A 68 -17.22 -4.52 -0.76
N ILE A 69 -16.40 -3.52 -1.06
CA ILE A 69 -16.57 -2.14 -0.58
C ILE A 69 -16.96 -1.30 -1.79
N PHE A 70 -17.98 -0.46 -1.66
CA PHE A 70 -18.39 0.44 -2.74
C PHE A 70 -19.02 1.73 -2.25
N VAL A 71 -18.97 2.77 -3.07
CA VAL A 71 -19.67 4.05 -2.84
C VAL A 71 -21.01 4.02 -3.59
N GLU A 72 -22.10 4.39 -2.92
CA GLU A 72 -23.46 4.34 -3.51
C GLU A 72 -23.78 5.56 -4.41
N ASP A 73 -23.13 6.70 -4.12
CA ASP A 73 -23.34 7.99 -4.78
C ASP A 73 -22.18 8.34 -5.74
N GLU A 74 -22.17 9.54 -6.35
CA GLU A 74 -21.04 10.02 -7.19
C GLU A 74 -19.76 10.38 -6.39
N GLY A 75 -19.55 9.73 -5.25
CA GLY A 75 -18.41 9.95 -4.37
C GLY A 75 -17.19 9.11 -4.73
N ASP A 76 -16.02 9.59 -4.34
CA ASP A 76 -14.74 8.93 -4.59
C ASP A 76 -14.14 8.30 -3.34
N ILE A 77 -13.47 7.16 -3.54
CA ILE A 77 -12.53 6.60 -2.56
C ILE A 77 -11.17 7.26 -2.80
N LEU A 78 -10.73 8.04 -1.81
CA LEU A 78 -9.51 8.87 -1.87
C LEU A 78 -8.32 8.18 -1.22
N GLY A 79 -8.57 7.29 -0.26
CA GLY A 79 -7.53 6.55 0.44
C GLY A 79 -8.01 5.21 0.96
N PHE A 80 -7.12 4.23 1.00
CA PHE A 80 -7.43 2.88 1.49
C PHE A 80 -6.25 2.25 2.21
N VAL A 81 -6.49 1.76 3.42
CA VAL A 81 -5.54 0.93 4.19
C VAL A 81 -6.17 -0.45 4.31
N SER A 82 -5.63 -1.43 3.61
CA SER A 82 -6.31 -2.72 3.42
C SER A 82 -6.36 -3.61 4.67
N GLY A 83 -5.92 -3.15 5.83
CA GLY A 83 -5.85 -3.95 7.06
C GLY A 83 -4.45 -4.47 7.35
N GLY A 84 -4.18 -4.74 8.63
CA GLY A 84 -2.84 -5.07 9.16
C GLY A 84 -2.67 -6.53 9.58
N ARG A 85 -1.58 -6.81 10.31
CA ARG A 85 -1.10 -8.14 10.78
C ARG A 85 -2.15 -9.08 11.37
N TYR A 86 -3.23 -8.53 11.90
CA TYR A 86 -4.26 -9.25 12.66
C TYR A 86 -5.53 -9.56 11.84
N CYS A 87 -5.59 -9.14 10.58
CA CYS A 87 -6.81 -9.23 9.74
C CYS A 87 -6.89 -10.50 8.88
N GLY A 88 -6.10 -11.53 9.19
CA GLY A 88 -5.93 -12.70 8.29
C GLY A 88 -5.00 -12.40 7.11
N LEU A 89 -4.78 -13.40 6.25
CA LEU A 89 -3.89 -13.24 5.09
C LEU A 89 -4.65 -12.69 3.90
N LEU A 90 -4.48 -11.40 3.59
CA LEU A 90 -5.02 -10.79 2.39
C LEU A 90 -4.41 -11.45 1.14
N LYS A 91 -5.22 -12.24 0.43
CA LYS A 91 -4.80 -12.97 -0.77
C LYS A 91 -4.89 -12.11 -2.01
N LYS A 92 -5.94 -11.30 -2.11
CA LYS A 92 -6.19 -10.44 -3.25
C LYS A 92 -6.80 -9.13 -2.81
N VAL A 93 -6.29 -8.05 -3.38
CA VAL A 93 -6.89 -6.72 -3.32
C VAL A 93 -7.08 -6.23 -4.75
N ASN A 94 -8.27 -5.71 -5.06
CA ASN A 94 -8.56 -5.10 -6.34
C ASN A 94 -9.10 -3.69 -6.11
N ILE A 95 -8.28 -2.71 -6.46
CA ILE A 95 -8.56 -1.27 -6.37
C ILE A 95 -8.67 -0.62 -7.76
N SER A 96 -8.80 -1.43 -8.81
CA SER A 96 -8.78 -0.94 -10.21
C SER A 96 -9.95 -0.03 -10.58
N HIS A 97 -10.99 0.00 -9.75
CA HIS A 97 -12.14 0.87 -9.92
C HIS A 97 -12.04 2.18 -9.13
N CYS A 98 -10.91 2.49 -8.49
CA CYS A 98 -10.72 3.69 -7.66
C CYS A 98 -9.76 4.71 -8.32
N PRO A 99 -10.19 5.45 -9.37
CA PRO A 99 -9.30 6.34 -10.12
C PRO A 99 -8.88 7.61 -9.38
N ALA A 100 -9.57 7.95 -8.29
CA ALA A 100 -9.27 9.09 -7.41
C ALA A 100 -8.44 8.70 -6.17
N LEU A 101 -8.04 7.43 -6.06
CA LEU A 101 -7.23 6.93 -4.96
C LEU A 101 -5.86 7.63 -4.95
N SER A 102 -5.62 8.40 -3.89
CA SER A 102 -4.40 9.18 -3.66
C SER A 102 -3.46 8.53 -2.64
N TYR A 103 -4.00 7.70 -1.74
CA TYR A 103 -3.24 7.00 -0.72
C TYR A 103 -3.63 5.53 -0.70
N PHE A 104 -2.63 4.65 -0.72
CA PHE A 104 -2.86 3.22 -0.57
C PHE A 104 -1.80 2.57 0.33
N GLU A 105 -2.27 1.87 1.35
CA GLU A 105 -1.44 1.02 2.20
C GLU A 105 -1.94 -0.42 2.18
N ASN A 106 -1.00 -1.35 2.00
CA ASN A 106 -1.29 -2.77 1.93
C ASN A 106 -0.31 -3.59 2.77
N TRP A 107 -0.84 -4.37 3.72
CA TRP A 107 -0.04 -5.20 4.64
C TRP A 107 0.32 -6.59 4.10
N HIS A 108 -0.32 -7.05 3.02
CA HIS A 108 0.05 -8.31 2.38
C HIS A 108 -0.60 -8.41 1.00
N ALA A 109 0.19 -8.79 0.01
CA ALA A 109 -0.29 -9.14 -1.32
C ALA A 109 0.65 -10.14 -1.99
N GLU A 110 0.09 -11.15 -2.64
CA GLU A 110 0.81 -12.05 -3.56
C GLU A 110 1.12 -11.36 -4.90
N SER A 111 0.27 -10.40 -5.27
CA SER A 111 0.41 -9.56 -6.46
C SER A 111 -0.25 -8.22 -6.19
N LEU A 112 0.32 -7.14 -6.72
CA LEU A 112 -0.26 -5.81 -6.60
C LEU A 112 -0.33 -5.11 -7.96
N ASP A 113 -1.51 -4.61 -8.30
CA ASP A 113 -1.78 -3.83 -9.51
C ASP A 113 -2.40 -2.49 -9.11
N VAL A 114 -1.67 -1.41 -9.41
CA VAL A 114 -2.03 -0.01 -9.16
C VAL A 114 -2.16 0.79 -10.47
N SER A 115 -2.18 0.12 -11.62
CA SER A 115 -2.15 0.76 -12.94
C SER A 115 -3.38 1.63 -13.24
N ALA A 116 -4.50 1.36 -12.58
CA ALA A 116 -5.74 2.13 -12.71
C ALA A 116 -5.88 3.25 -11.67
N ASN A 117 -4.83 3.56 -10.91
CA ASN A 117 -4.82 4.58 -9.85
C ASN A 117 -3.86 5.74 -10.21
N PRO A 118 -4.13 6.53 -11.27
CA PRO A 118 -3.18 7.53 -11.78
C PRO A 118 -2.95 8.72 -10.83
N GLN A 119 -3.86 8.95 -9.88
CA GLN A 119 -3.77 10.00 -8.86
C GLN A 119 -3.06 9.55 -7.58
N LEU A 120 -2.51 8.34 -7.56
CA LEU A 120 -1.82 7.78 -6.39
C LEU A 120 -0.57 8.60 -6.07
N LYS A 121 -0.55 9.23 -4.89
CA LYS A 121 0.54 10.05 -4.37
C LYS A 121 1.39 9.32 -3.34
N GLU A 122 0.76 8.45 -2.55
CA GLU A 122 1.44 7.69 -1.51
C GLU A 122 1.08 6.21 -1.63
N LEU A 123 2.13 5.38 -1.70
CA LEU A 123 2.01 3.93 -1.71
C LEU A 123 2.88 3.33 -0.61
N CYS A 124 2.24 2.59 0.31
CA CYS A 124 2.90 1.79 1.32
C CYS A 124 2.59 0.31 1.07
N CYS A 125 3.64 -0.49 0.87
CA CYS A 125 3.54 -1.94 0.71
C CYS A 125 4.33 -2.61 1.82
N GLU A 126 3.66 -3.45 2.60
CA GLU A 126 4.25 -4.18 3.71
C GLU A 126 4.00 -5.69 3.54
N HIS A 127 4.98 -6.51 3.93
CA HIS A 127 4.97 -7.98 3.88
C HIS A 127 4.44 -8.60 2.56
N GLY A 128 4.65 -7.93 1.43
CA GLY A 128 4.30 -8.45 0.11
C GLY A 128 5.18 -9.61 -0.33
N THR A 129 4.59 -10.58 -1.02
CA THR A 129 5.31 -11.72 -1.63
C THR A 129 5.44 -11.60 -3.15
N PHE A 130 4.97 -10.48 -3.73
CA PHE A 130 5.13 -10.15 -5.13
C PHE A 130 6.61 -9.99 -5.53
N ASP A 131 6.94 -10.43 -6.75
CA ASP A 131 8.28 -10.33 -7.33
C ASP A 131 8.46 -9.12 -8.26
N LYS A 132 7.35 -8.47 -8.60
CA LYS A 132 7.25 -7.30 -9.49
C LYS A 132 6.27 -6.28 -8.93
N LEU A 133 6.61 -5.02 -9.14
CA LEU A 133 5.75 -3.88 -8.87
C LEU A 133 5.96 -2.88 -10.03
N ASP A 134 4.93 -2.69 -10.84
CA ASP A 134 4.94 -1.70 -11.93
C ASP A 134 4.23 -0.43 -11.45
N LEU A 135 4.95 0.68 -11.45
CA LEU A 135 4.47 2.00 -11.03
C LEU A 135 4.47 2.99 -12.19
N SER A 136 4.58 2.52 -13.44
CA SER A 136 4.72 3.38 -14.62
C SER A 136 3.48 4.22 -14.93
N ASP A 137 2.31 3.77 -14.47
CA ASP A 137 1.01 4.47 -14.58
C ASP A 137 0.67 5.33 -13.35
N ASN A 138 1.61 5.52 -12.41
CA ASN A 138 1.44 6.36 -11.22
C ASN A 138 2.39 7.58 -11.27
N PRO A 139 2.22 8.51 -12.24
CA PRO A 139 3.14 9.62 -12.43
C PRO A 139 3.12 10.65 -11.30
N GLU A 140 2.04 10.70 -10.51
CA GLU A 140 1.87 11.61 -9.36
C GLU A 140 2.44 11.05 -8.05
N LEU A 141 3.05 9.85 -8.05
CA LEU A 141 3.57 9.23 -6.84
C LEU A 141 4.70 10.09 -6.24
N GLU A 142 4.47 10.59 -5.02
CA GLU A 142 5.38 11.45 -4.25
C GLU A 142 6.14 10.68 -3.16
N LYS A 143 5.50 9.66 -2.57
CA LYS A 143 6.09 8.80 -1.54
C LYS A 143 5.87 7.32 -1.85
N LEU A 144 6.95 6.56 -1.77
CA LEU A 144 6.93 5.10 -1.90
C LEU A 144 7.64 4.46 -0.72
N THR A 145 6.94 3.55 -0.08
CA THR A 145 7.42 2.83 1.08
C THR A 145 7.24 1.33 0.87
N ILE A 146 8.33 0.57 1.02
CA ILE A 146 8.35 -0.89 0.84
C ILE A 146 9.00 -1.54 2.07
N TYR A 147 8.17 -2.20 2.88
CA TYR A 147 8.54 -2.89 4.11
C TYR A 147 8.45 -4.41 3.94
N PHE A 148 9.50 -5.14 4.29
CA PHE A 148 9.49 -6.62 4.34
C PHE A 148 9.12 -7.35 3.03
N CYS A 149 9.17 -6.69 1.88
CA CYS A 149 8.90 -7.30 0.57
C CYS A 149 10.17 -7.94 -0.02
N LYS A 150 10.51 -9.15 0.44
CA LYS A 150 11.79 -9.82 0.12
C LYS A 150 11.88 -10.39 -1.30
N ASN A 151 10.76 -10.62 -1.97
CA ASN A 151 10.73 -11.18 -3.32
C ASN A 151 10.91 -10.13 -4.42
N LEU A 152 10.72 -8.85 -4.10
CA LEU A 152 10.91 -7.75 -5.05
C LEU A 152 12.40 -7.47 -5.25
N ILE A 153 12.99 -8.00 -6.32
CA ILE A 153 14.44 -7.89 -6.57
C ILE A 153 14.83 -6.63 -7.34
N ALA A 154 13.92 -6.10 -8.15
CA ALA A 154 14.17 -4.92 -8.98
C ALA A 154 12.97 -3.96 -8.92
N LEU A 155 13.27 -2.68 -8.78
CA LEU A 155 12.29 -1.61 -8.74
C LEU A 155 12.68 -0.52 -9.74
N ASN A 156 11.79 -0.21 -10.68
CA ASN A 156 12.04 0.81 -11.69
C ASN A 156 11.11 2.01 -11.46
N LEU A 157 11.69 3.14 -11.05
CA LEU A 157 11.01 4.39 -10.73
C LEU A 157 11.30 5.48 -11.79
N SER A 158 11.80 5.10 -12.96
CA SER A 158 12.17 6.06 -14.03
C SER A 158 11.01 6.87 -14.60
N LYS A 159 9.76 6.47 -14.31
CA LYS A 159 8.54 7.19 -14.71
C LYS A 159 7.94 8.03 -13.58
N ASN A 160 8.31 7.78 -12.34
CA ASN A 160 7.80 8.45 -11.15
C ASN A 160 8.61 9.72 -10.85
N LEU A 161 8.57 10.69 -11.78
CA LEU A 161 9.38 11.91 -11.69
C LEU A 161 8.97 12.82 -10.52
N ALA A 162 7.76 12.66 -9.98
CA ALA A 162 7.28 13.38 -8.80
C ALA A 162 7.75 12.78 -7.47
N LEU A 163 8.40 11.60 -7.48
CA LEU A 163 8.80 10.90 -6.27
C LEU A 163 9.87 11.69 -5.49
N LYS A 164 9.56 12.02 -4.25
CA LYS A 164 10.36 12.82 -3.32
C LYS A 164 10.97 11.95 -2.22
N GLU A 165 10.21 10.97 -1.77
CA GLU A 165 10.53 10.10 -0.63
C GLU A 165 10.51 8.62 -1.05
N LEU A 166 11.58 7.90 -0.73
CA LEU A 166 11.70 6.46 -0.96
C LEU A 166 12.20 5.74 0.29
N GLU A 167 11.39 4.85 0.84
CA GLU A 167 11.77 4.01 1.97
C GLU A 167 11.81 2.54 1.52
N LEU A 168 12.98 1.92 1.57
CA LEU A 168 13.18 0.50 1.31
C LEU A 168 13.76 -0.14 2.56
N ILE A 169 12.94 -0.94 3.26
CA ILE A 169 13.27 -1.46 4.59
C ILE A 169 12.97 -2.96 4.61
N TYR A 170 14.00 -3.77 4.90
CA TYR A 170 13.93 -5.25 4.84
C TYR A 170 13.39 -5.77 3.50
N SER A 171 13.66 -5.06 2.40
CA SER A 171 13.19 -5.41 1.05
C SER A 171 14.25 -6.19 0.27
N GLY A 172 13.83 -6.98 -0.72
CA GLY A 172 14.74 -7.74 -1.58
C GLY A 172 15.42 -6.93 -2.68
N VAL A 173 15.19 -5.62 -2.73
CA VAL A 173 15.54 -4.78 -3.88
C VAL A 173 17.06 -4.70 -3.99
N ARG A 174 17.60 -5.18 -5.10
CA ARG A 174 19.03 -5.05 -5.45
C ARG A 174 19.26 -4.12 -6.64
N ARG A 175 18.25 -3.91 -7.47
CA ARG A 175 18.31 -3.04 -8.66
C ARG A 175 17.31 -1.92 -8.55
N LEU A 176 17.78 -0.69 -8.59
CA LEU A 176 16.96 0.51 -8.56
C LEU A 176 17.13 1.29 -9.88
N GLY A 177 16.03 1.48 -10.60
CA GLY A 177 15.98 2.31 -11.79
C GLY A 177 15.48 3.70 -11.45
N LEU A 178 16.26 4.74 -11.78
CA LEU A 178 15.88 6.14 -11.64
C LEU A 178 16.09 6.87 -12.96
N HIS A 179 15.37 7.97 -13.15
CA HIS A 179 15.62 8.90 -14.26
C HIS A 179 16.51 10.05 -13.76
N ASN A 180 17.40 10.58 -14.62
CA ASN A 180 18.26 11.74 -14.31
C ASN A 180 17.49 13.06 -14.01
N ARG A 181 16.16 13.03 -14.04
CA ARG A 181 15.29 14.19 -13.72
C ARG A 181 14.43 13.91 -12.49
N SER A 182 14.72 12.82 -11.78
CA SER A 182 14.06 12.48 -10.53
C SER A 182 14.31 13.59 -9.51
N VAL A 183 13.25 13.97 -8.78
CA VAL A 183 13.30 14.96 -7.69
C VAL A 183 13.51 14.30 -6.31
N LEU A 184 13.86 13.01 -6.31
CA LEU A 184 14.07 12.21 -5.10
C LEU A 184 15.16 12.84 -4.23
N HIS A 185 14.85 13.05 -2.95
CA HIS A 185 15.76 13.73 -2.03
C HIS A 185 15.77 13.16 -0.61
N ASP A 186 14.72 12.46 -0.15
CA ASP A 186 14.76 11.72 1.11
C ASP A 186 14.68 10.22 0.85
N VAL A 187 15.70 9.49 1.30
CA VAL A 187 15.82 8.06 1.07
C VAL A 187 16.17 7.34 2.37
N VAL A 188 15.41 6.31 2.69
CA VAL A 188 15.70 5.40 3.80
C VAL A 188 16.05 4.03 3.23
N LEU A 189 17.24 3.53 3.58
CA LEU A 189 17.68 2.17 3.26
C LEU A 189 18.02 1.44 4.56
N GLU A 190 17.31 0.35 4.84
CA GLU A 190 17.59 -0.52 6.00
C GLU A 190 17.52 -1.97 5.56
N ASP A 191 18.58 -2.74 5.78
CA ASP A 191 18.68 -4.15 5.35
C ASP A 191 18.33 -4.30 3.85
N VAL A 192 18.93 -3.43 3.04
CA VAL A 192 18.83 -3.43 1.57
C VAL A 192 20.21 -3.29 0.97
N GLU A 193 20.55 -4.21 0.07
CA GLU A 193 21.83 -4.25 -0.63
C GLU A 193 21.64 -3.95 -2.13
N LEU A 194 21.60 -2.66 -2.46
CA LEU A 194 21.58 -2.22 -3.86
C LEU A 194 22.93 -2.52 -4.54
N ASP A 195 22.89 -2.90 -5.82
CA ASP A 195 24.10 -3.09 -6.61
C ASP A 195 24.86 -1.76 -6.82
N GLU A 196 26.16 -1.87 -7.14
CA GLU A 196 27.05 -0.71 -7.27
C GLU A 196 26.53 0.33 -8.27
N ARG A 197 25.90 -0.14 -9.35
CA ARG A 197 25.34 0.74 -10.38
C ARG A 197 24.16 1.54 -9.81
N SER A 198 23.23 0.87 -9.16
CA SER A 198 22.04 1.46 -8.53
C SER A 198 22.44 2.45 -7.46
N MET A 199 23.37 2.09 -6.58
CA MET A 199 23.92 3.00 -5.55
C MET A 199 24.58 4.23 -6.16
N LYS A 200 25.39 4.07 -7.22
CA LYS A 200 26.03 5.19 -7.91
C LYS A 200 25.01 6.16 -8.50
N TYR A 201 23.98 5.66 -9.18
CA TYR A 201 22.93 6.51 -9.75
C TYR A 201 22.10 7.20 -8.66
N LEU A 202 21.77 6.48 -7.58
CA LEU A 202 21.07 7.03 -6.43
C LEU A 202 21.85 8.21 -5.82
N HIS A 203 23.14 8.03 -5.54
CA HIS A 203 23.99 9.10 -5.03
C HIS A 203 24.03 10.31 -5.96
N GLN A 204 24.14 10.11 -7.28
CA GLN A 204 24.14 11.20 -8.24
C GLN A 204 22.84 12.01 -8.21
N VAL A 205 21.68 11.33 -8.14
CA VAL A 205 20.37 12.00 -8.04
C VAL A 205 20.26 12.78 -6.74
N LEU A 206 20.66 12.19 -5.62
CA LEU A 206 20.60 12.85 -4.31
C LEU A 206 21.53 14.07 -4.24
N GLU A 207 22.75 13.98 -4.78
CA GLU A 207 23.68 15.11 -4.84
C GLU A 207 23.10 16.28 -5.64
N GLN A 208 22.43 15.99 -6.77
CA GLN A 208 21.77 17.01 -7.60
C GLN A 208 20.60 17.70 -6.89
N ASN A 209 19.89 16.97 -6.03
CA ASN A 209 18.70 17.45 -5.34
C ASN A 209 18.98 17.97 -3.92
N GLY A 210 20.24 17.94 -3.44
CA GLY A 210 20.58 18.24 -2.05
C GLY A 210 19.97 17.25 -1.05
N GLY A 211 19.73 16.02 -1.50
CA GLY A 211 19.10 14.96 -0.74
C GLY A 211 20.07 14.13 0.11
N SER A 212 19.53 13.17 0.86
CA SER A 212 20.31 12.31 1.76
C SER A 212 19.76 10.88 1.85
N ILE A 213 20.65 9.97 2.25
CA ILE A 213 20.26 8.61 2.67
C ILE A 213 20.38 8.55 4.19
N ARG A 214 19.30 8.14 4.87
CA ARG A 214 19.28 7.94 6.32
C ARG A 214 18.91 6.50 6.69
N LYS A 215 19.20 6.11 7.92
CA LYS A 215 18.71 4.86 8.50
C LYS A 215 17.31 5.08 9.07
N SER A 216 16.51 4.02 9.15
CA SER A 216 15.19 4.09 9.78
C SER A 216 15.31 4.30 11.29
N TRP A 217 14.22 4.75 11.91
CA TRP A 217 14.14 4.99 13.36
C TRP A 217 13.64 3.78 14.15
N TRP A 218 13.35 2.64 13.51
CA TRP A 218 12.72 1.49 14.17
C TRP A 218 13.61 0.83 15.25
N HIS A 219 14.92 1.11 15.25
CA HIS A 219 15.87 0.57 16.24
C HIS A 219 16.06 1.42 17.50
N SER A 220 15.34 2.54 17.69
CA SER A 220 15.45 3.33 18.93
C SER A 220 14.40 3.02 20.00
N MET A 221 13.56 2.00 19.80
CA MET A 221 12.51 1.61 20.75
C MET A 221 12.73 0.25 21.44
N ASP A 222 13.74 -0.52 21.04
CA ASP A 222 14.05 -1.84 21.62
C ASP A 222 15.25 -1.83 22.60
N ASP A 223 15.76 -0.64 22.96
CA ASP A 223 16.93 -0.46 23.85
C ASP A 223 16.56 0.15 25.24
N GLU A 224 15.32 -0.05 25.74
CA GLU A 224 14.94 0.22 27.15
C GLU A 224 14.16 -0.93 27.83
#